data_AF-A0A536UL42-F1
#
_entry.id   AF-A0A536UL42-F1
#
_cell.length_a   1.000
_cell.length_b   1.000
_cell.length_c   1.000
_cell.angle_alpha   90.00
_cell.angle_beta   90.00
_cell.angle_gamma   90.00
#
_symmetry.space_group_name_H-M   'P 1'
#
loop_
_entity.id
_entity.type
_entity.pdbx_description
1 polymer ?
#
loop_
_entity_poly.entity_id
_entity_poly.type
_entity_poly.pdbx_seq_one_letter_code
_entity_poly.pdbx_strand_id
1 'polypeptide(L)'
;MLRSFSAAVLPEPTRRSSSARGSSVADAADAESAAGEAPGAAVAPDASRCGIDSVEISRIERLLSEAPAEALSKIFSAQELADSGSGPGRAASLAARFAAKEACVKLFPRELALGQIDPAEFSVARDAYGAPQIVCGAKAQALLDRHRIRTIAVSLTHDRSSASAVVLAIPAYAEVPLAGKVLYHVLPLRRTVIMDNLRRVFGAAVPATEIERLAQAHYGHLWRLFGEFLRFRWMSAARRAAWVQVQGVETLASALDRGKGVLILTGHFGSFEVATVAGLCSFPQMHGRIHFVRRAIKPQWLDALVTRRFRRAGFGVMAKRGSLDAILERLAAGDMVVFPFDQHAGP
;
A
#
# COMPACT_ATOMS: atom_id res chain seq x y z
N MET A 1 -9.16 -2.91 -14.02
CA MET A 1 -9.06 -1.75 -13.12
C MET A 1 -7.67 -1.73 -12.51
N LEU A 2 -6.85 -0.78 -12.95
CA LEU A 2 -5.49 -0.55 -12.45
C LEU A 2 -5.57 0.11 -11.06
N ARG A 3 -4.94 -0.49 -10.05
CA ARG A 3 -4.66 0.18 -8.77
C ARG A 3 -3.22 0.67 -8.80
N SER A 4 -3.06 1.99 -8.76
CA SER A 4 -1.80 2.71 -8.67
C SER A 4 -1.17 2.46 -7.29
N PHE A 5 0.13 2.17 -7.24
CA PHE A 5 0.92 2.20 -6.01
C PHE A 5 1.97 3.30 -6.16
N SER A 6 1.81 4.37 -5.37
CA SER A 6 2.79 5.44 -5.26
C SER A 6 3.86 5.04 -4.24
N ALA A 7 5.13 5.05 -4.64
CA ALA A 7 6.26 4.83 -3.74
C ALA A 7 6.57 6.13 -2.99
N ALA A 8 6.41 6.11 -1.66
CA ALA A 8 6.80 7.23 -0.81
C ALA A 8 8.33 7.37 -0.78
N VAL A 9 8.83 8.56 -1.11
CA VAL A 9 10.23 8.95 -0.97
C VAL A 9 10.50 9.20 0.51
N LEU A 10 11.39 8.43 1.12
CA LEU A 10 11.86 8.68 2.49
C LEU A 10 12.84 9.87 2.48
N PRO A 11 12.71 10.84 3.42
CA PRO A 11 13.67 11.94 3.52
C PRO A 11 15.05 11.48 4.00
N GLU A 12 16.10 12.18 3.54
CA GLU A 12 17.50 11.89 3.88
C GLU A 12 17.77 11.96 5.40
N PRO A 13 18.54 11.01 5.97
CA PRO A 13 18.95 11.09 7.36
C PRO A 13 20.01 12.19 7.54
N THR A 14 19.71 13.15 8.42
CA THR A 14 20.66 14.15 8.88
C THR A 14 21.79 13.48 9.67
N ARG A 15 23.03 13.69 9.23
CA ARG A 15 24.24 13.20 9.93
C ARG A 15 24.35 13.89 11.29
N ARG A 16 24.19 13.12 12.38
CA ARG A 16 24.70 13.50 13.70
C ARG A 16 25.95 12.68 13.99
N SER A 17 27.02 13.38 14.36
CA SER A 17 28.33 12.84 14.71
C SER A 17 28.27 11.98 15.97
N SER A 18 28.94 10.82 15.92
CA SER A 18 29.17 9.95 17.07
C SER A 18 30.51 10.28 17.75
N SER A 19 30.54 10.34 19.08
CA SER A 19 31.74 10.07 19.86
C SER A 19 31.48 9.01 20.93
N ALA A 20 32.19 7.89 20.75
CA ALA A 20 32.71 6.89 21.70
C ALA A 20 31.97 6.58 23.02
N ARG A 21 31.73 5.29 23.28
CA ARG A 21 32.65 4.36 23.99
C ARG A 21 32.01 2.97 24.11
N GLY A 22 32.84 1.93 24.05
CA GLY A 22 32.41 0.53 23.98
C GLY A 22 32.00 -0.09 25.32
N SER A 23 31.27 -1.20 25.22
CA SER A 23 31.34 -2.34 26.13
C SER A 23 30.70 -3.56 25.44
N SER A 24 31.03 -4.72 25.97
CA SER A 24 31.18 -6.03 25.34
C SER A 24 29.89 -6.73 24.90
N VAL A 25 30.07 -7.55 23.86
CA VAL A 25 29.17 -8.62 23.41
C VAL A 25 29.31 -9.81 24.36
N ALA A 26 28.25 -10.10 25.14
CA ALA A 26 27.88 -11.43 25.64
C ALA A 26 26.55 -11.32 26.43
N ASP A 27 25.70 -12.33 26.29
CA ASP A 27 24.50 -12.61 27.09
C ASP A 27 23.26 -11.72 26.87
N ALA A 28 22.56 -12.00 25.76
CA ALA A 28 21.11 -11.77 25.64
C ALA A 28 20.48 -12.80 24.67
N ALA A 29 20.80 -14.08 24.87
CA ALA A 29 19.92 -15.18 24.49
C ALA A 29 19.18 -15.58 25.77
N ASP A 30 17.91 -15.97 25.66
CA ASP A 30 16.98 -16.30 26.76
C ASP A 30 16.19 -15.12 27.37
N ALA A 31 15.36 -14.50 26.53
CA ALA A 31 14.15 -13.81 26.99
C ALA A 31 13.03 -13.86 25.92
N GLU A 32 12.73 -15.06 25.41
CA GLU A 32 11.45 -15.38 24.76
C GLU A 32 10.59 -16.17 25.75
N SER A 33 9.67 -15.51 26.44
CA SER A 33 8.40 -16.09 26.92
C SER A 33 7.63 -15.04 27.71
N ALA A 34 6.34 -14.88 27.38
CA ALA A 34 5.34 -14.07 28.10
C ALA A 34 5.35 -12.55 27.87
N ALA A 35 5.15 -12.12 26.62
CA ALA A 35 4.41 -10.87 26.38
C ALA A 35 2.94 -11.25 26.10
N GLY A 36 2.09 -11.07 27.11
CA GLY A 36 0.66 -11.35 27.01
C GLY A 36 0.01 -10.50 25.92
N GLU A 37 -0.63 -11.16 24.96
CA GLU A 37 -1.62 -10.51 24.09
C GLU A 37 -2.75 -9.98 24.98
N ALA A 38 -2.79 -8.66 25.18
CA ALA A 38 -3.99 -8.01 25.68
C ALA A 38 -5.15 -8.38 24.74
N PRO A 39 -6.33 -8.78 25.26
CA PRO A 39 -7.45 -9.16 24.42
C PRO A 39 -8.02 -7.90 23.77
N GLY A 40 -7.45 -7.51 22.63
CA GLY A 40 -8.12 -6.63 21.69
C GLY A 40 -9.36 -7.38 21.24
N ALA A 41 -10.55 -6.88 21.62
CA ALA A 41 -11.83 -7.48 21.31
C ALA A 41 -11.83 -7.98 19.87
N ALA A 42 -11.91 -9.29 19.69
CA ALA A 42 -11.94 -9.92 18.38
C ALA A 42 -13.07 -9.27 17.59
N VAL A 43 -12.72 -8.59 16.49
CA VAL A 43 -13.70 -7.98 15.60
C VAL A 43 -14.63 -9.09 15.14
N ALA A 44 -15.93 -8.95 15.39
CA ALA A 44 -16.90 -9.98 14.99
C ALA A 44 -16.75 -10.24 13.48
N PRO A 45 -16.93 -11.49 13.03
CA PRO A 45 -16.55 -11.94 11.69
C PRO A 45 -17.25 -11.24 10.52
N ASP A 46 -18.25 -10.39 10.78
CA ASP A 46 -18.93 -9.56 9.79
C ASP A 46 -19.11 -8.10 10.24
N ALA A 47 -18.47 -7.67 11.34
CA ALA A 47 -18.66 -6.34 11.89
C ALA A 47 -18.08 -5.28 10.97
N SER A 48 -18.98 -4.64 10.21
CA SER A 48 -18.70 -3.39 9.51
C SER A 48 -18.43 -2.30 10.54
N ARG A 49 -17.35 -1.54 10.35
CA ARG A 49 -17.02 -0.43 11.26
C ARG A 49 -18.08 0.65 11.11
N CYS A 50 -18.52 1.21 12.23
CA CYS A 50 -19.47 2.31 12.28
C CYS A 50 -18.84 3.50 13.00
N GLY A 51 -19.13 4.70 12.52
CA GLY A 51 -18.79 5.95 13.18
C GLY A 51 -20.03 6.83 13.26
N ILE A 52 -20.18 7.56 14.36
CA ILE A 52 -21.22 8.57 14.54
C ILE A 52 -20.63 9.78 15.25
N ASP A 53 -21.08 10.97 14.87
CA ASP A 53 -20.75 12.19 15.59
C ASP A 53 -21.89 13.21 15.52
N SER A 54 -21.91 14.12 16.50
CA SER A 54 -22.90 15.19 16.64
C SER A 54 -22.19 16.49 17.01
N VAL A 55 -22.58 17.58 16.35
CA VAL A 55 -21.96 18.89 16.44
C VAL A 55 -23.03 19.94 16.69
N GLU A 56 -22.80 20.82 17.66
CA GLU A 56 -23.65 21.98 17.87
C GLU A 56 -23.51 22.98 16.72
N ILE A 57 -24.64 23.43 16.15
CA ILE A 57 -24.65 24.36 15.02
C ILE A 57 -24.05 25.71 15.43
N SER A 58 -24.35 26.16 16.66
CA SER A 58 -23.82 27.40 17.25
C SER A 58 -22.29 27.42 17.31
N ARG A 59 -21.64 26.25 17.48
CA ARG A 59 -20.17 26.14 17.46
C ARG A 59 -19.61 26.47 16.08
N ILE A 60 -20.31 26.06 15.02
CA ILE A 60 -19.92 26.37 13.63
C ILE A 60 -20.27 27.81 13.26
N GLU A 61 -21.38 28.35 13.74
CA GLU A 61 -21.70 29.78 13.57
C GLU A 61 -20.60 30.67 14.14
N ARG A 62 -20.18 30.39 15.38
CA ARG A 62 -19.07 31.09 16.02
C ARG A 62 -17.78 30.94 15.22
N LEU A 63 -17.44 29.72 14.78
CA LEU A 63 -16.28 29.46 13.94
C LEU A 63 -16.31 30.30 12.65
N LEU A 64 -17.46 30.41 11.98
CA LEU A 64 -17.62 31.22 10.78
C LEU A 64 -17.48 32.72 11.03
N SER A 65 -17.87 33.21 12.21
CA SER A 65 -17.76 34.63 12.57
C SER A 65 -16.37 35.04 13.06
N GLU A 66 -15.64 34.14 13.71
CA GLU A 66 -14.39 34.47 14.41
C GLU A 66 -13.14 33.99 13.66
N ALA A 67 -13.23 32.91 12.88
CA ALA A 67 -12.05 32.31 12.26
C ALA A 67 -11.70 32.96 10.91
N PRO A 68 -10.40 33.20 10.65
CA PRO A 68 -9.95 33.67 9.35
C PRO A 68 -10.16 32.60 8.27
N ALA A 69 -10.24 33.02 7.01
CA ALA A 69 -10.52 32.12 5.88
C ALA A 69 -9.49 30.97 5.76
N GLU A 70 -8.22 31.23 6.12
CA GLU A 70 -7.13 30.26 6.13
C GLU A 70 -7.30 29.18 7.21
N ALA A 71 -8.04 29.46 8.29
CA ALA A 71 -8.37 28.45 9.30
C ALA A 71 -9.52 27.56 8.82
N LEU A 72 -10.52 28.14 8.14
CA LEU A 72 -11.64 27.39 7.57
C LEU A 72 -11.18 26.42 6.48
N SER A 73 -10.20 26.80 5.65
CA SER A 73 -9.66 25.94 4.59
C SER A 73 -8.87 24.73 5.10
N LYS A 74 -8.45 24.73 6.37
CA LYS A 74 -7.87 23.56 7.04
C LYS A 74 -8.93 22.56 7.50
N ILE A 75 -10.17 23.01 7.68
CA ILE A 75 -11.28 22.20 8.19
C ILE A 75 -12.18 21.75 7.04
N PHE A 76 -12.50 22.63 6.10
CA PHE A 76 -13.43 22.35 5.00
C PHE A 76 -12.72 22.51 3.66
N SER A 77 -13.05 21.64 2.72
CA SER A 77 -12.62 21.79 1.34
C SER A 77 -13.28 23.02 0.69
N ALA A 78 -12.66 23.55 -0.36
CA ALA A 78 -13.24 24.64 -1.15
C ALA A 78 -14.63 24.28 -1.69
N GLN A 79 -14.83 23.02 -2.10
CA GLN A 79 -16.13 22.54 -2.56
C GLN A 79 -17.18 22.57 -1.46
N GLU A 80 -16.87 22.12 -0.24
CA GLU A 80 -17.83 22.12 0.88
C GLU A 80 -18.25 23.54 1.28
N LEU A 81 -17.31 24.49 1.24
CA LEU A 81 -17.59 25.90 1.50
C LEU A 81 -18.47 26.53 0.42
N ALA A 82 -18.25 26.19 -0.85
CA ALA A 82 -19.10 26.64 -1.96
C ALA A 82 -20.51 26.02 -1.88
N ASP A 83 -20.57 24.70 -1.69
CA ASP A 83 -21.78 23.89 -1.60
C ASP A 83 -22.75 24.30 -0.48
N SER A 84 -22.21 24.94 0.56
CA SER A 84 -22.99 25.39 1.72
C SER A 84 -23.61 26.78 1.52
N GLY A 85 -23.25 27.49 0.44
CA GLY A 85 -23.79 28.81 0.10
C GLY A 85 -23.55 29.87 1.19
N SER A 86 -24.09 31.08 1.04
CA SER A 86 -23.96 32.18 2.02
C SER A 86 -25.24 32.46 2.82
N GLY A 87 -26.27 31.62 2.65
CA GLY A 87 -27.59 31.82 3.26
C GLY A 87 -27.73 31.27 4.69
N PRO A 88 -28.93 31.37 5.28
CA PRO A 88 -29.20 30.97 6.68
C PRO A 88 -28.89 29.51 7.02
N GLY A 89 -28.96 28.60 6.03
CA GLY A 89 -28.65 27.18 6.22
C GLY A 89 -27.15 26.83 6.22
N ARG A 90 -26.26 27.80 5.98
CA ARG A 90 -24.81 27.56 5.81
C ARG A 90 -24.20 26.87 7.03
N ALA A 91 -24.48 27.37 8.23
CA ALA A 91 -23.88 26.84 9.45
C ALA A 91 -24.33 25.41 9.73
N ALA A 92 -25.62 25.11 9.61
CA ALA A 92 -26.16 23.77 9.78
C ALA A 92 -25.60 22.77 8.74
N SER A 93 -25.50 23.22 7.48
CA SER A 93 -24.88 22.47 6.38
C SER A 93 -23.41 22.12 6.66
N LEU A 94 -22.63 23.05 7.19
CA LEU A 94 -21.23 22.83 7.55
C LEU A 94 -21.07 22.00 8.83
N ALA A 95 -21.97 22.16 9.81
CA ALA A 95 -22.00 21.34 11.02
C ALA A 95 -22.24 19.86 10.70
N ALA A 96 -23.17 19.56 9.80
CA ALA A 96 -23.44 18.19 9.36
C ALA A 96 -22.22 17.55 8.66
N ARG A 97 -21.47 18.34 7.88
CA ARG A 97 -20.23 17.88 7.23
C ARG A 97 -19.09 17.71 8.22
N PHE A 98 -18.97 18.61 9.19
CA PHE A 98 -17.99 18.46 10.27
C PHE A 98 -18.26 17.17 11.06
N ALA A 99 -19.52 16.93 11.43
CA ALA A 99 -19.92 15.68 12.08
C ALA A 99 -19.58 14.45 11.22
N ALA A 100 -19.81 14.51 9.90
CA ALA A 100 -19.45 13.40 9.00
C ALA A 100 -17.94 13.12 9.00
N LYS A 101 -17.10 14.18 9.01
CA LYS A 101 -15.63 14.05 9.05
C LYS A 101 -15.14 13.44 10.37
N GLU A 102 -15.72 13.88 11.49
CA GLU A 102 -15.44 13.30 12.82
C GLU A 102 -15.92 11.85 12.91
N ALA A 103 -17.08 11.54 12.34
CA ALA A 103 -17.57 10.17 12.25
C ALA A 103 -16.64 9.28 11.41
N CYS A 104 -16.04 9.79 10.32
CA CYS A 104 -15.08 9.06 9.50
C CYS A 104 -13.80 8.68 10.24
N VAL A 105 -13.20 9.59 11.03
CA VAL A 105 -11.97 9.24 11.77
C VAL A 105 -12.21 8.20 12.87
N LYS A 106 -13.44 8.10 13.40
CA LYS A 106 -13.84 7.04 14.35
C LYS A 106 -13.82 5.63 13.74
N LEU A 107 -13.77 5.50 12.41
CA LEU A 107 -13.51 4.21 11.75
C LEU A 107 -12.07 3.71 11.94
N PHE A 108 -11.16 4.57 12.37
CA PHE A 108 -9.71 4.31 12.51
C PHE A 108 -9.17 4.81 13.86
N PRO A 109 -9.67 4.30 15.01
CA PRO A 109 -9.37 4.86 16.32
C PRO A 109 -7.87 4.79 16.68
N ARG A 110 -7.17 3.74 16.24
CA ARG A 110 -5.73 3.58 16.48
C ARG A 110 -4.92 4.60 15.67
N GLU A 111 -5.23 4.73 14.39
CA GLU A 111 -4.53 5.64 13.48
C GLU A 111 -4.78 7.11 13.85
N LEU A 112 -5.99 7.44 14.33
CA LEU A 112 -6.32 8.75 14.87
C LEU A 112 -5.48 9.05 16.12
N ALA A 113 -5.41 8.12 17.07
CA ALA A 113 -4.60 8.29 18.29
C ALA A 113 -3.10 8.46 18.01
N LEU A 114 -2.62 7.95 16.87
CA LEU A 114 -1.22 8.08 16.41
C LEU A 114 -0.99 9.31 15.51
N GLY A 115 -1.99 10.14 15.26
CA GLY A 115 -1.89 11.31 14.38
C GLY A 115 -1.64 10.95 12.90
N GLN A 116 -2.05 9.76 12.47
CA GLN A 116 -1.88 9.29 11.09
C GLN A 116 -3.04 9.69 10.18
N ILE A 117 -4.17 10.09 10.77
CA ILE A 117 -5.36 10.53 10.06
C ILE A 117 -6.02 11.68 10.83
N ASP A 118 -6.54 12.65 10.09
CA ASP A 118 -7.22 13.83 10.61
C ASP A 118 -8.59 13.98 9.94
N PRO A 119 -9.58 14.64 10.58
CA PRO A 119 -10.90 14.87 9.96
C PRO A 119 -10.79 15.59 8.61
N ALA A 120 -9.78 16.44 8.42
CA ALA A 120 -9.51 17.16 7.18
C ALA A 120 -9.28 16.24 5.96
N GLU A 121 -8.85 15.00 6.17
CA GLU A 121 -8.66 13.99 5.12
C GLU A 121 -9.98 13.44 4.57
N PHE A 122 -11.13 13.83 5.13
CA PHE A 122 -12.44 13.49 4.63
C PHE A 122 -13.17 14.76 4.21
N SER A 123 -13.97 14.69 3.14
CA SER A 123 -14.89 15.75 2.76
C SER A 123 -16.21 15.15 2.28
N VAL A 124 -17.28 15.94 2.30
CA VAL A 124 -18.60 15.49 1.87
C VAL A 124 -18.99 16.17 0.56
N ALA A 125 -19.09 15.37 -0.49
CA ALA A 125 -19.68 15.76 -1.77
C ALA A 125 -21.15 15.33 -1.83
N ARG A 126 -21.87 15.80 -2.84
CA ARG A 126 -23.21 15.33 -3.19
C ARG A 126 -23.21 14.87 -4.65
N ASP A 127 -23.99 13.84 -4.95
CA ASP A 127 -24.26 13.47 -6.34
C ASP A 127 -25.29 14.40 -7.00
N ALA A 128 -25.62 14.14 -8.26
CA ALA A 128 -26.58 14.92 -9.04
C ALA A 128 -28.01 14.92 -8.44
N TYR A 129 -28.33 13.97 -7.57
CA TYR A 129 -29.62 13.84 -6.89
C TYR A 129 -29.55 14.36 -5.44
N GLY A 130 -28.40 14.88 -5.01
CA GLY A 130 -28.20 15.45 -3.67
C GLY A 130 -27.77 14.43 -2.61
N ALA A 131 -27.56 13.16 -2.96
CA ALA A 131 -27.16 12.14 -1.99
C ALA A 131 -25.70 12.37 -1.54
N PRO A 132 -25.42 12.37 -0.22
CA PRO A 132 -24.09 12.68 0.29
C PRO A 132 -23.11 11.52 0.06
N GLN A 133 -21.86 11.85 -0.24
CA GLN A 133 -20.77 10.90 -0.45
C GLN A 133 -19.50 11.36 0.26
N ILE A 134 -18.79 10.42 0.87
CA ILE A 134 -17.47 10.68 1.45
C ILE A 134 -16.41 10.69 0.36
N VAL A 135 -15.66 11.78 0.28
CA VAL A 135 -14.48 11.92 -0.56
C VAL A 135 -13.25 11.85 0.34
N CYS A 136 -12.33 10.94 0.01
CA CYS A 136 -11.14 10.67 0.80
C CYS A 136 -9.91 11.38 0.20
N GLY A 137 -9.12 12.02 1.06
CA GLY A 137 -7.76 12.43 0.79
C GLY A 137 -6.80 11.24 0.71
N ALA A 138 -5.53 11.52 0.40
CA ALA A 138 -4.54 10.47 0.17
C ALA A 138 -4.29 9.60 1.41
N LYS A 139 -4.26 10.18 2.62
CA LYS A 139 -4.03 9.40 3.84
C LYS A 139 -5.24 8.54 4.17
N ALA A 140 -6.45 9.13 4.07
CA ALA A 140 -7.70 8.39 4.24
C ALA A 140 -7.79 7.20 3.27
N GLN A 141 -7.51 7.44 1.98
CA GLN A 141 -7.56 6.39 0.96
C GLN A 141 -6.56 5.25 1.25
N ALA A 142 -5.34 5.58 1.68
CA ALA A 142 -4.36 4.57 2.07
C ALA A 142 -4.83 3.70 3.25
N LEU A 143 -5.55 4.28 4.21
CA LEU A 143 -6.15 3.53 5.32
C LEU A 143 -7.32 2.65 4.87
N LEU A 144 -8.19 3.17 4.00
CA LEU A 144 -9.27 2.36 3.41
C LEU A 144 -8.69 1.13 2.71
N ASP A 145 -7.65 1.31 1.89
CA ASP A 145 -7.01 0.20 1.19
C ASP A 145 -6.33 -0.79 2.14
N ARG A 146 -5.62 -0.30 3.15
CA ARG A 146 -4.97 -1.14 4.19
C ARG A 146 -5.98 -2.00 4.95
N HIS A 147 -7.12 -1.40 5.32
CA HIS A 147 -8.18 -2.05 6.08
C HIS A 147 -9.22 -2.75 5.19
N ARG A 148 -8.98 -2.84 3.88
CA ARG A 148 -9.87 -3.48 2.91
C ARG A 148 -11.30 -2.92 2.96
N ILE A 149 -11.42 -1.59 3.09
CA ILE A 149 -12.68 -0.86 3.01
C ILE A 149 -12.82 -0.35 1.57
N ARG A 150 -13.91 -0.73 0.91
CA ARG A 150 -14.22 -0.32 -0.47
C ARG A 150 -14.67 1.13 -0.54
N THR A 151 -15.55 1.52 0.38
CA THR A 151 -16.15 2.85 0.43
C THR A 151 -16.75 3.10 1.82
N ILE A 152 -17.13 4.35 2.10
CA ILE A 152 -17.82 4.75 3.31
C ILE A 152 -19.20 5.26 2.90
N ALA A 153 -20.24 4.58 3.37
CA ALA A 153 -21.61 5.09 3.27
C ALA A 153 -21.83 6.14 4.37
N VAL A 154 -22.55 7.21 4.06
CA VAL A 154 -22.82 8.30 5.01
C VAL A 154 -24.30 8.69 4.97
N SER A 155 -24.84 9.01 6.14
CA SER A 155 -26.10 9.74 6.28
C SER A 155 -25.90 10.87 7.26
N LEU A 156 -26.49 12.03 6.97
CA LEU A 156 -26.34 13.24 7.76
C LEU A 156 -27.68 13.94 7.91
N THR A 157 -27.91 14.51 9.08
CA THR A 157 -29.14 15.23 9.44
C THR A 157 -28.81 16.42 10.32
N HIS A 158 -29.73 17.37 10.41
CA HIS A 158 -29.64 18.48 11.34
C HIS A 158 -31.03 18.92 11.78
N ASP A 159 -31.08 19.51 12.97
CA ASP A 159 -32.25 20.20 13.49
C ASP A 159 -31.91 21.68 13.74
N ARG A 160 -32.57 22.31 14.71
CA ARG A 160 -32.37 23.73 15.05
C ARG A 160 -31.05 24.00 15.79
N SER A 161 -30.54 23.04 16.55
CA SER A 161 -29.39 23.25 17.45
C SER A 161 -28.23 22.33 17.17
N SER A 162 -28.45 21.19 16.51
CA SER A 162 -27.45 20.16 16.31
C SER A 162 -27.47 19.60 14.89
N ALA A 163 -26.31 19.14 14.45
CA ALA A 163 -26.15 18.35 13.24
C ALA A 163 -25.43 17.05 13.59
N SER A 164 -25.86 15.94 12.98
CA SER A 164 -25.29 14.62 13.24
C SER A 164 -25.03 13.87 11.95
N ALA A 165 -24.05 12.99 11.97
CA ALA A 165 -23.75 12.10 10.86
C ALA A 165 -23.40 10.71 11.35
N VAL A 166 -23.84 9.71 10.61
CA VAL A 166 -23.45 8.30 10.77
C VAL A 166 -22.75 7.82 9.51
N VAL A 167 -21.69 7.05 9.69
CA VAL A 167 -20.91 6.46 8.60
C VAL A 167 -20.73 4.96 8.82
N LEU A 168 -20.76 4.21 7.71
CA LEU A 168 -20.55 2.78 7.69
C LEU A 168 -19.42 2.43 6.72
N ALA A 169 -18.40 1.74 7.21
CA ALA A 169 -17.34 1.19 6.39
C ALA A 169 -17.88 -0.01 5.60
N ILE A 170 -17.89 0.10 4.28
CA ILE A 170 -18.33 -0.99 3.40
C ILE A 170 -17.11 -1.80 2.98
N PRO A 171 -17.04 -3.10 3.31
CA PRO A 171 -15.85 -3.90 3.04
C PRO A 171 -15.61 -4.14 1.54
N ALA A 172 -14.34 -4.33 1.20
CA ALA A 172 -13.85 -4.82 -0.08
C ALA A 172 -13.53 -6.31 0.04
N TYR A 173 -14.13 -7.12 -0.84
CA TYR A 173 -13.88 -8.55 -0.88
C TYR A 173 -12.93 -8.91 -2.02
N ALA A 174 -12.16 -9.98 -1.84
CA ALA A 174 -11.27 -10.47 -2.88
C ALA A 174 -12.13 -11.11 -3.98
N GLU A 175 -11.84 -10.75 -5.22
CA GLU A 175 -12.35 -11.47 -6.38
C GLU A 175 -11.56 -12.75 -6.54
N VAL A 176 -12.27 -13.89 -6.54
CA VAL A 176 -11.65 -15.20 -6.61
C VAL A 176 -12.02 -15.85 -7.93
N PRO A 177 -11.08 -15.97 -8.89
CA PRO A 177 -11.34 -16.69 -10.13
C PRO A 177 -11.56 -18.18 -9.84
N LEU A 178 -12.31 -18.86 -10.70
CA LEU A 178 -12.61 -20.30 -10.53
C LEU A 178 -11.34 -21.14 -10.37
N ALA A 179 -10.32 -20.88 -11.19
CA ALA A 179 -9.02 -21.55 -11.08
C ALA A 179 -8.40 -21.38 -9.69
N GLY A 180 -8.53 -20.21 -9.06
CA GLY A 180 -8.04 -19.97 -7.70
C GLY A 180 -8.77 -20.82 -6.66
N LYS A 181 -10.10 -20.91 -6.76
CA LYS A 181 -10.90 -21.80 -5.88
C LYS A 181 -10.47 -23.25 -6.02
N VAL A 182 -10.37 -23.75 -7.25
CA VAL A 182 -9.99 -25.15 -7.54
C VAL A 182 -8.57 -25.45 -7.05
N LEU A 183 -7.60 -24.62 -7.43
CA LEU A 183 -6.19 -24.84 -7.08
C LEU A 183 -5.94 -24.77 -5.57
N TYR A 184 -6.64 -23.90 -4.86
CA TYR A 184 -6.56 -23.81 -3.39
C TYR A 184 -6.90 -25.14 -2.71
N HIS A 185 -7.86 -25.90 -3.24
CA HIS A 185 -8.28 -27.19 -2.67
C HIS A 185 -7.46 -28.37 -3.21
N VAL A 186 -7.14 -28.38 -4.50
CA VAL A 186 -6.46 -29.51 -5.15
C VAL A 186 -4.94 -29.49 -4.98
N LEU A 187 -4.35 -28.29 -4.83
CA LEU A 187 -2.91 -28.10 -4.77
C LEU A 187 -2.51 -27.25 -3.54
N PRO A 188 -2.54 -27.82 -2.32
CA PRO A 188 -2.31 -27.08 -1.06
C PRO A 188 -0.83 -26.75 -0.80
N LEU A 189 -0.05 -26.48 -1.86
CA LEU A 189 1.35 -26.09 -1.78
C LEU A 189 1.52 -24.86 -0.89
N ARG A 190 2.21 -25.02 0.24
CA ARG A 190 2.48 -23.97 1.24
C ARG A 190 1.23 -23.25 1.77
N ARG A 191 0.05 -23.88 1.72
CA ARG A 191 -1.22 -23.27 2.16
C ARG A 191 -1.14 -22.72 3.58
N THR A 192 -0.53 -23.47 4.51
CA THR A 192 -0.35 -23.04 5.91
C THR A 192 0.44 -21.74 6.01
N VAL A 193 1.59 -21.65 5.32
CA VAL A 193 2.43 -20.44 5.29
C VAL A 193 1.68 -19.24 4.70
N ILE A 194 0.90 -19.47 3.63
CA ILE A 194 0.08 -18.42 3.01
C ILE A 194 -0.95 -17.90 4.01
N MET A 195 -1.69 -18.80 4.66
CA MET A 195 -2.72 -18.44 5.63
C MET A 195 -2.12 -17.70 6.84
N ASP A 196 -0.98 -18.16 7.36
CA ASP A 196 -0.34 -17.53 8.51
C ASP A 196 0.18 -16.13 8.18
N ASN A 197 0.77 -15.95 6.99
CA ASN A 197 1.17 -14.62 6.52
C ASN A 197 -0.04 -13.69 6.35
N LEU A 198 -1.13 -14.17 5.75
CA LEU A 198 -2.35 -13.37 5.58
C LEU A 198 -3.01 -13.02 6.92
N ARG A 199 -3.01 -13.93 7.90
CA ARG A 199 -3.50 -13.66 9.26
C ARG A 199 -2.64 -12.62 9.98
N ARG A 200 -1.32 -12.69 9.86
CA ARG A 200 -0.41 -11.68 10.45
C ARG A 200 -0.66 -10.28 9.88
N VAL A 201 -0.89 -10.18 8.57
CA VAL A 201 -1.06 -8.88 7.90
C VAL A 201 -2.48 -8.34 8.07
N PHE A 202 -3.50 -9.19 7.89
CA PHE A 202 -4.89 -8.76 7.78
C PHE A 202 -5.79 -9.21 8.93
N GLY A 203 -5.35 -10.11 9.81
CA GLY A 203 -6.19 -10.73 10.84
C GLY A 203 -6.79 -9.77 11.86
N ALA A 204 -6.15 -8.62 12.08
CA ALA A 204 -6.71 -7.56 12.94
C ALA A 204 -7.78 -6.71 12.24
N ALA A 205 -7.86 -6.74 10.91
CA ALA A 205 -8.66 -5.81 10.12
C ALA A 205 -9.77 -6.48 9.31
N VAL A 206 -9.61 -7.75 8.92
CA VAL A 206 -10.56 -8.45 8.05
C VAL A 206 -10.92 -9.81 8.64
N PRO A 207 -12.14 -10.31 8.37
CA PRO A 207 -12.58 -11.58 8.91
C PRO A 207 -11.89 -12.78 8.28
N ALA A 208 -11.91 -13.90 9.00
CA ALA A 208 -11.27 -15.15 8.57
C ALA A 208 -11.76 -15.66 7.20
N THR A 209 -13.04 -15.42 6.87
CA THR A 209 -13.64 -15.76 5.57
C THR A 209 -12.97 -14.99 4.43
N GLU A 210 -12.68 -13.71 4.62
CA GLU A 210 -11.97 -12.89 3.63
C GLU A 210 -10.48 -13.26 3.53
N ILE A 211 -9.85 -13.65 4.64
CA ILE A 211 -8.48 -14.20 4.62
C ILE A 211 -8.41 -15.45 3.73
N GLU A 212 -9.38 -16.35 3.85
CA GLU A 212 -9.46 -17.52 2.98
C GLU A 212 -9.68 -17.12 1.52
N ARG A 213 -10.56 -16.16 1.23
CA ARG A 213 -10.76 -15.65 -0.13
C ARG A 213 -9.49 -15.03 -0.71
N LEU A 214 -8.72 -14.30 0.09
CA LEU A 214 -7.41 -13.76 -0.31
C LEU A 214 -6.42 -14.88 -0.65
N ALA A 215 -6.41 -15.96 0.14
CA ALA A 215 -5.58 -17.12 -0.17
C ALA A 215 -6.00 -17.77 -1.49
N GLN A 216 -7.30 -17.99 -1.73
CA GLN A 216 -7.79 -18.52 -3.00
C GLN A 216 -7.46 -17.59 -4.18
N ALA A 217 -7.62 -16.27 -4.00
CA ALA A 217 -7.24 -15.27 -5.00
C ALA A 217 -5.73 -15.31 -5.29
N HIS A 218 -4.89 -15.55 -4.28
CA HIS A 218 -3.45 -15.75 -4.46
C HIS A 218 -3.13 -16.97 -5.34
N TYR A 219 -3.78 -18.12 -5.15
CA TYR A 219 -3.62 -19.27 -6.07
C TYR A 219 -4.07 -18.93 -7.50
N GLY A 220 -5.17 -18.18 -7.64
CA GLY A 220 -5.62 -17.67 -8.93
C GLY A 220 -4.60 -16.74 -9.58
N HIS A 221 -3.95 -15.89 -8.78
CA HIS A 221 -2.87 -15.02 -9.22
C HIS A 221 -1.65 -15.82 -9.68
N LEU A 222 -1.21 -16.84 -8.92
CA LEU A 222 -0.11 -17.72 -9.33
C LEU A 222 -0.39 -18.43 -10.67
N TRP A 223 -1.62 -18.92 -10.86
CA TRP A 223 -2.05 -19.51 -12.13
C TRP A 223 -1.98 -18.51 -13.29
N ARG A 224 -2.44 -17.28 -13.04
CA ARG A 224 -2.33 -16.19 -14.03
C ARG A 224 -0.87 -15.88 -14.35
N LEU A 225 0.01 -15.77 -13.35
CA LEU A 225 1.44 -15.53 -13.55
C LEU A 225 2.10 -16.65 -14.38
N PHE A 226 1.73 -17.90 -14.11
CA PHE A 226 2.20 -19.04 -14.91
C PHE A 226 1.74 -18.94 -16.37
N GLY A 227 0.46 -18.61 -16.61
CA GLY A 227 -0.07 -18.37 -17.95
C GLY A 227 0.62 -17.19 -18.67
N GLU A 228 0.86 -16.09 -17.97
CA GLU A 228 1.61 -14.94 -18.48
C GLU A 228 3.04 -15.33 -18.87
N PHE A 229 3.73 -16.09 -18.00
CA PHE A 229 5.08 -16.59 -18.27
C PHE A 229 5.17 -17.45 -19.53
N LEU A 230 4.20 -18.38 -19.72
CA LEU A 230 4.12 -19.20 -20.92
C LEU A 230 3.85 -18.35 -22.15
N ARG A 231 2.78 -17.54 -22.13
CA ARG A 231 2.35 -16.73 -23.28
C ARG A 231 3.42 -15.75 -23.74
N PHE A 232 4.15 -15.14 -22.80
CA PHE A 232 5.22 -14.19 -23.08
C PHE A 232 6.32 -14.74 -24.00
N ARG A 233 6.57 -16.06 -23.95
CA ARG A 233 7.58 -16.74 -24.76
C ARG A 233 7.33 -16.63 -26.27
N TRP A 234 6.06 -16.57 -26.67
CA TRP A 234 5.65 -16.52 -28.08
C TRP A 234 5.25 -15.11 -28.54
N MET A 235 5.38 -14.10 -27.70
CA MET A 235 5.08 -12.72 -28.08
C MET A 235 6.23 -12.09 -28.88
N SER A 236 5.90 -11.15 -29.77
CA SER A 236 6.89 -10.26 -30.38
C SER A 236 7.41 -9.24 -29.38
N ALA A 237 8.58 -8.65 -29.64
CA ALA A 237 9.15 -7.61 -28.77
C ALA A 237 8.23 -6.39 -28.64
N ALA A 238 7.62 -5.94 -29.74
CA ALA A 238 6.66 -4.83 -29.74
C ALA A 238 5.44 -5.10 -28.84
N ARG A 239 4.87 -6.31 -28.89
CA ARG A 239 3.73 -6.67 -28.05
C ARG A 239 4.10 -6.76 -26.57
N ARG A 240 5.32 -7.21 -26.25
CA ARG A 240 5.84 -7.23 -24.88
C ARG A 240 6.01 -5.83 -24.31
N ALA A 241 6.58 -4.90 -25.08
CA ALA A 241 6.75 -3.52 -24.67
C ALA A 241 5.40 -2.83 -24.41
N ALA A 242 4.40 -3.07 -25.28
CA ALA A 242 3.07 -2.50 -25.11
C ALA A 242 2.28 -3.04 -23.90
N TRP A 243 2.73 -4.13 -23.27
CA TRP A 243 2.08 -4.73 -22.10
C TRP A 243 2.53 -4.11 -20.77
N VAL A 244 3.62 -3.36 -20.76
CA VAL A 244 4.22 -2.84 -19.52
C VAL A 244 4.42 -1.34 -19.64
N GLN A 245 3.87 -0.61 -18.67
CA GLN A 245 4.19 0.79 -18.44
C GLN A 245 5.13 0.89 -17.23
N VAL A 246 6.24 1.60 -17.39
CA VAL A 246 7.16 1.91 -16.30
C VAL A 246 6.90 3.34 -15.86
N GLN A 247 6.71 3.53 -14.55
CA GLN A 247 6.45 4.83 -13.93
C GLN A 247 7.63 5.24 -13.04
N GLY A 248 7.86 6.54 -12.86
CA GLY A 248 8.96 7.07 -12.05
C GLY A 248 10.33 6.96 -12.73
N VAL A 249 10.35 6.99 -14.06
CA VAL A 249 11.58 6.89 -14.88
C VAL A 249 12.46 8.11 -14.66
N GLU A 250 11.86 9.28 -14.46
CA GLU A 250 12.52 10.57 -14.26
C GLU A 250 13.30 10.59 -12.95
N THR A 251 12.71 10.05 -11.89
CA THR A 251 13.38 9.88 -10.59
C THR A 251 14.58 8.96 -10.73
N LEU A 252 14.43 7.88 -11.50
CA LEU A 252 15.51 6.93 -11.77
C LEU A 252 16.65 7.56 -12.56
N ALA A 253 16.32 8.31 -13.61
CA ALA A 253 17.29 9.03 -14.44
C ALA A 253 18.08 10.04 -13.59
N SER A 254 17.39 10.86 -12.79
CA SER A 254 18.03 11.83 -11.89
C SER A 254 18.97 11.16 -10.87
N ALA A 255 18.63 9.96 -10.39
CA ALA A 255 19.50 9.20 -9.50
C ALA A 255 20.76 8.68 -10.23
N LEU A 256 20.61 8.20 -11.47
CA LEU A 256 21.72 7.72 -12.31
C LEU A 256 22.68 8.84 -12.71
N ASP A 257 22.16 10.04 -12.99
CA ASP A 257 22.97 11.22 -13.38
C ASP A 257 23.96 11.65 -12.30
N ARG A 258 23.75 11.24 -11.05
CA ARG A 258 24.70 11.49 -9.94
C ARG A 258 25.98 10.66 -10.05
N GLY A 259 26.03 9.66 -10.94
CA GLY A 259 27.22 8.85 -11.22
C GLY A 259 27.66 7.91 -10.10
N LYS A 260 26.81 7.66 -9.09
CA LYS A 260 27.13 6.82 -7.91
C LYS A 260 26.55 5.40 -7.98
N GLY A 261 25.88 5.06 -9.09
CA GLY A 261 25.05 3.87 -9.19
C GLY A 261 23.74 4.01 -8.40
N VAL A 262 22.84 3.03 -8.55
CA VAL A 262 21.52 3.03 -7.90
C VAL A 262 21.24 1.68 -7.25
N LEU A 263 20.90 1.70 -5.96
CA LEU A 263 20.38 0.53 -5.27
C LEU A 263 18.84 0.55 -5.29
N ILE A 264 18.23 -0.40 -6.01
CA ILE A 264 16.79 -0.59 -6.07
C ILE A 264 16.38 -1.60 -5.00
N LEU A 265 15.68 -1.11 -3.97
CA LEU A 265 15.08 -1.96 -2.94
C LEU A 265 13.68 -2.40 -3.38
N THR A 266 13.43 -3.71 -3.38
CA THR A 266 12.16 -4.26 -3.86
C THR A 266 11.72 -5.49 -3.07
N GLY A 267 10.55 -6.06 -3.41
CA GLY A 267 10.07 -7.33 -2.88
C GLY A 267 9.37 -8.16 -3.94
N HIS A 268 9.00 -9.38 -3.59
CA HIS A 268 8.38 -10.33 -4.51
C HIS A 268 6.89 -10.03 -4.70
N PHE A 269 6.60 -9.01 -5.51
CA PHE A 269 5.24 -8.57 -5.80
C PHE A 269 4.89 -8.71 -7.28
N GLY A 270 3.68 -9.21 -7.55
CA GLY A 270 3.13 -9.28 -8.91
C GLY A 270 3.95 -10.11 -9.89
N SER A 271 3.95 -9.69 -11.16
CA SER A 271 4.55 -10.42 -12.28
C SER A 271 6.02 -10.05 -12.49
N PHE A 272 6.84 -10.14 -11.44
CA PHE A 272 8.21 -9.59 -11.46
C PHE A 272 9.06 -10.12 -12.64
N GLU A 273 9.05 -11.43 -12.92
CA GLU A 273 9.89 -12.00 -13.99
C GLU A 273 9.50 -11.55 -15.40
N VAL A 274 8.20 -11.29 -15.62
CA VAL A 274 7.65 -10.93 -16.92
C VAL A 274 7.69 -9.42 -17.09
N ALA A 275 7.21 -8.68 -16.09
CA ALA A 275 7.13 -7.23 -16.11
C ALA A 275 8.51 -6.59 -16.19
N THR A 276 9.49 -7.07 -15.43
CA THR A 276 10.86 -6.53 -15.45
C THR A 276 11.53 -6.72 -16.81
N VAL A 277 11.39 -7.91 -17.43
CA VAL A 277 11.96 -8.19 -18.76
C VAL A 277 11.30 -7.35 -19.86
N ALA A 278 9.97 -7.23 -19.83
CA ALA A 278 9.29 -6.37 -20.79
C ALA A 278 9.58 -4.88 -20.56
N GLY A 279 9.67 -4.43 -19.32
CA GLY A 279 9.98 -3.04 -18.99
C GLY A 279 11.33 -2.60 -19.54
N LEU A 280 12.36 -3.47 -19.50
CA LEU A 280 13.67 -3.17 -20.05
C LEU A 280 13.66 -2.98 -21.58
N CYS A 281 12.70 -3.57 -22.31
CA CYS A 281 12.57 -3.35 -23.75
C CYS A 281 12.29 -1.87 -24.10
N SER A 282 11.72 -1.10 -23.18
CA SER A 282 11.49 0.34 -23.33
C SER A 282 12.74 1.18 -23.04
N PHE A 283 13.81 0.58 -22.51
CA PHE A 283 15.06 1.26 -22.14
C PHE A 283 16.31 0.51 -22.64
N PRO A 284 16.54 0.44 -23.96
CA PRO A 284 17.70 -0.26 -24.53
C PRO A 284 19.05 0.22 -23.97
N GLN A 285 19.16 1.49 -23.60
CA GLN A 285 20.35 2.10 -22.97
C GLN A 285 20.71 1.51 -21.60
N MET A 286 19.77 0.81 -20.96
CA MET A 286 19.97 0.16 -19.66
C MET A 286 20.43 -1.30 -19.78
N HIS A 287 20.59 -1.80 -21.01
CA HIS A 287 21.05 -3.17 -21.26
C HIS A 287 22.44 -3.40 -20.64
N GLY A 288 22.56 -4.44 -19.82
CA GLY A 288 23.80 -4.81 -19.12
C GLY A 288 24.09 -4.01 -17.84
N ARG A 289 23.30 -2.97 -17.54
CA ARG A 289 23.54 -2.06 -16.39
C ARG A 289 22.69 -2.37 -15.16
N ILE A 290 21.78 -3.35 -15.25
CA ILE A 290 20.88 -3.72 -14.15
C ILE A 290 21.20 -5.14 -13.69
N HIS A 291 21.57 -5.28 -12.42
CA HIS A 291 22.05 -6.53 -11.83
C HIS A 291 21.15 -7.00 -10.68
N PHE A 292 20.63 -8.21 -10.76
CA PHE A 292 19.78 -8.80 -9.73
C PHE A 292 20.57 -9.61 -8.72
N VAL A 293 20.43 -9.28 -7.44
CA VAL A 293 20.94 -10.10 -6.33
C VAL A 293 19.91 -11.18 -6.01
N ARG A 294 20.28 -12.45 -6.17
CA ARG A 294 19.37 -13.57 -5.88
C ARG A 294 20.07 -14.80 -5.34
N ARG A 295 19.28 -15.65 -4.66
CA ARG A 295 19.70 -17.00 -4.28
C ARG A 295 19.58 -17.93 -5.48
N ALA A 296 20.55 -18.82 -5.65
CA ALA A 296 20.48 -19.87 -6.66
C ALA A 296 19.26 -20.77 -6.41
N ILE A 297 18.46 -20.99 -7.45
CA ILE A 297 17.28 -21.86 -7.40
C ILE A 297 17.73 -23.32 -7.48
N LYS A 298 17.08 -24.21 -6.73
CA LYS A 298 17.26 -25.67 -6.91
C LYS A 298 16.06 -26.23 -7.66
N PRO A 299 16.27 -27.14 -8.63
CA PRO A 299 17.54 -27.73 -9.09
C PRO A 299 18.37 -26.80 -10.01
N GLN A 300 19.66 -27.10 -10.19
CA GLN A 300 20.61 -26.24 -10.93
C GLN A 300 20.19 -25.99 -12.40
N TRP A 301 19.55 -26.96 -13.06
CA TRP A 301 19.07 -26.76 -14.43
C TRP A 301 18.00 -25.67 -14.52
N LEU A 302 17.15 -25.55 -13.47
CA LEU A 302 16.12 -24.52 -13.40
C LEU A 302 16.76 -23.15 -13.17
N ASP A 303 17.74 -23.06 -12.28
CA ASP A 303 18.51 -21.82 -12.09
C ASP A 303 19.21 -21.38 -13.38
N ALA A 304 19.86 -22.31 -14.09
CA ALA A 304 20.51 -22.03 -15.36
C ALA A 304 19.53 -21.52 -16.42
N LEU A 305 18.32 -22.11 -16.49
CA LEU A 305 17.27 -21.66 -17.40
C LEU A 305 16.83 -20.23 -17.09
N VAL A 306 16.56 -19.90 -15.82
CA VAL A 306 16.13 -18.56 -15.41
C VAL A 306 17.29 -17.56 -15.59
N THR A 307 18.53 -17.90 -15.21
CA THR A 307 19.71 -17.05 -15.40
C THR A 307 19.91 -16.73 -16.88
N ARG A 308 19.78 -17.74 -17.76
CA ARG A 308 19.89 -17.55 -19.21
C ARG A 308 18.83 -16.59 -19.75
N ARG A 309 17.61 -16.65 -19.22
CA ARG A 309 16.53 -15.73 -19.60
C ARG A 309 16.84 -14.28 -19.20
N PHE A 310 17.29 -14.06 -17.96
CA PHE A 310 17.68 -12.73 -17.47
C PHE A 310 18.83 -12.15 -18.31
N ARG A 311 19.88 -12.95 -18.56
CA ARG A 311 21.01 -12.53 -19.39
C ARG A 311 20.61 -12.19 -20.82
N ARG A 312 19.77 -13.01 -21.47
CA ARG A 312 19.24 -12.70 -22.81
C ARG A 312 18.40 -11.43 -22.85
N ALA A 313 17.73 -11.08 -21.75
CA ALA A 313 16.95 -9.85 -21.65
C ALA A 313 17.84 -8.61 -21.42
N GLY A 314 19.11 -8.79 -21.06
CA GLY A 314 20.04 -7.69 -20.76
C GLY A 314 20.27 -7.45 -19.27
N PHE A 315 19.93 -8.40 -18.40
CA PHE A 315 20.20 -8.30 -16.97
C PHE A 315 21.46 -9.07 -16.55
N GLY A 316 22.21 -8.48 -15.62
CA GLY A 316 23.18 -9.19 -14.82
C GLY A 316 22.52 -9.96 -13.68
N VAL A 317 23.14 -11.06 -13.25
CA VAL A 317 22.67 -11.88 -12.13
C VAL A 317 23.86 -12.11 -11.20
N MET A 318 23.70 -11.71 -9.95
CA MET A 318 24.69 -11.85 -8.89
C MET A 318 24.17 -12.83 -7.84
N ALA A 319 25.08 -13.64 -7.30
CA ALA A 319 24.76 -14.49 -6.15
C ALA A 319 24.49 -13.61 -4.92
N LYS A 320 23.70 -14.10 -3.95
CA LYS A 320 23.45 -13.39 -2.68
C LYS A 320 24.58 -13.55 -1.65
N ARG A 321 25.30 -14.69 -1.66
CA ARG A 321 26.40 -14.96 -0.72
C ARG A 321 27.71 -14.40 -1.27
N GLY A 322 28.48 -13.73 -0.41
CA GLY A 322 29.80 -13.17 -0.76
C GLY A 322 29.74 -12.03 -1.79
N SER A 323 28.58 -11.41 -1.96
CA SER A 323 28.34 -10.46 -3.07
C SER A 323 28.48 -9.00 -2.68
N LEU A 324 28.87 -8.67 -1.44
CA LEU A 324 28.97 -7.28 -1.01
C LEU A 324 29.97 -6.53 -1.89
N ASP A 325 31.17 -7.09 -2.07
CA ASP A 325 32.20 -6.48 -2.92
C ASP A 325 31.73 -6.35 -4.37
N ALA A 326 31.11 -7.38 -4.92
CA ALA A 326 30.54 -7.34 -6.27
C ALA A 326 29.43 -6.28 -6.42
N ILE A 327 28.59 -6.09 -5.40
CA ILE A 327 27.56 -5.04 -5.37
C ILE A 327 28.22 -3.66 -5.36
N LEU A 328 29.22 -3.46 -4.49
CA LEU A 328 29.94 -2.20 -4.39
C LEU A 328 30.67 -1.86 -5.69
N GLU A 329 31.29 -2.84 -6.33
CA GLU A 329 31.93 -2.67 -7.65
C GLU A 329 30.94 -2.25 -8.72
N ARG A 330 29.75 -2.87 -8.79
CA ARG A 330 28.71 -2.48 -9.76
C ARG A 330 28.21 -1.06 -9.48
N LEU A 331 27.94 -0.72 -8.23
CA LEU A 331 27.50 0.63 -7.88
C LEU A 331 28.58 1.68 -8.22
N ALA A 332 29.85 1.40 -7.93
CA ALA A 332 30.97 2.26 -8.29
C ALA A 332 31.13 2.42 -9.81
N ALA A 333 30.78 1.40 -10.60
CA ALA A 333 30.72 1.48 -12.06
C ALA A 333 29.52 2.29 -12.59
N GLY A 334 28.67 2.82 -11.72
CA GLY A 334 27.47 3.56 -12.10
C GLY A 334 26.31 2.65 -12.54
N ASP A 335 26.36 1.36 -12.21
CA ASP A 335 25.29 0.40 -12.51
C ASP A 335 24.19 0.41 -11.44
N MET A 336 23.12 -0.31 -11.74
CA MET A 336 21.98 -0.51 -10.87
C MET A 336 22.00 -1.91 -10.26
N VAL A 337 21.75 -1.97 -8.96
CA VAL A 337 21.64 -3.24 -8.23
C VAL A 337 20.22 -3.38 -7.69
N VAL A 338 19.55 -4.46 -8.08
CA VAL A 338 18.20 -4.79 -7.58
C VAL A 338 18.32 -5.78 -6.43
N PHE A 339 17.83 -5.39 -5.26
CA PHE A 339 17.92 -6.14 -4.02
C PHE A 339 16.52 -6.40 -3.43
N PRO A 340 15.99 -7.63 -3.59
CA PRO A 340 14.77 -8.06 -2.89
C PRO A 340 15.03 -8.20 -1.38
N PHE A 341 14.34 -7.42 -0.55
CA PHE A 341 14.57 -7.35 0.91
C PHE A 341 13.41 -7.90 1.76
N ASP A 342 12.38 -8.45 1.13
CA ASP A 342 11.11 -8.87 1.75
C ASP A 342 11.14 -10.29 2.36
N GLN A 343 12.24 -11.03 2.21
CA GLN A 343 12.35 -12.40 2.70
C GLN A 343 13.66 -12.64 3.46
N HIS A 344 13.54 -13.16 4.68
CA HIS A 344 14.68 -13.73 5.40
C HIS A 344 15.02 -15.09 4.79
N ALA A 345 15.97 -15.09 3.84
CA ALA A 345 16.32 -16.29 3.09
C ALA A 345 17.32 -17.23 3.82
N GLY A 346 17.43 -17.12 5.15
CA GLY A 346 18.46 -17.78 5.97
C GLY A 346 19.89 -17.36 5.61
N PRO A 347 20.90 -17.82 6.38
CA PRO A 347 22.31 -17.69 6.00
C PRO A 347 22.65 -18.44 4.70
#